data_AF-A0A5B9Q6X5-F1
#
_entry.id   AF-A0A5B9Q6X5-F1
#
_cell.length_a   1.000
_cell.length_b   1.000
_cell.length_c   1.000
_cell.angle_alpha   90.00
_cell.angle_beta   90.00
_cell.angle_gamma   90.00
#
_symmetry.space_group_name_H-M   'P 1'
#
loop_
_entity.id
_entity.type
_entity.pdbx_description
1 polymer ?
#
loop_
_entity_poly.entity_id
_entity_poly.type
_entity_poly.pdbx_seq_one_letter_code
_entity_poly.pdbx_strand_id
1 'polypeptide(L)'
;MAKTRIPNAAGSDTPEDAIVIDLKEPWIAGILAWAIPGLGHLYQGRTGKGLLFFICILGTFAYGLYLGGGKVVYAAVPWEQQFRWQYFCQLGVGLPATPMLIQRHRMLNNEPLLFGSNFMAPPRNGPVEWKDDSGHMTTQPNELAKWTVEYHPLFEIGTVYTMIAGLLNVLVICDAVSGPLILKPQKKENPDPESPSP
;
A
#
# COMPACT_ATOMS: atom_id res chain seq x y z
N MET A 1 -6.72 -8.76 23.99
CA MET A 1 -7.83 -9.39 23.25
C MET A 1 -9.01 -8.44 23.19
N ALA A 2 -9.40 -8.00 22.00
CA ALA A 2 -10.60 -7.17 21.82
C ALA A 2 -11.78 -8.12 21.50
N LYS A 3 -12.66 -8.35 22.48
CA LYS A 3 -13.86 -9.17 22.27
C LYS A 3 -14.99 -8.26 21.76
N THR A 4 -15.51 -8.53 20.58
CA THR A 4 -16.61 -7.77 20.00
C THR A 4 -17.85 -8.65 19.90
N ARG A 5 -18.93 -8.24 20.58
CA ARG A 5 -20.24 -8.92 20.56
C ARG A 5 -21.11 -8.33 19.43
N ILE A 6 -21.57 -9.17 18.51
CA ILE A 6 -22.53 -8.80 17.46
C ILE A 6 -23.93 -9.23 17.92
N PRO A 7 -24.95 -8.37 18.02
CA PRO A 7 -26.33 -8.82 18.25
C PRO A 7 -26.90 -9.50 16.99
N ASN A 8 -27.63 -10.61 17.16
CA ASN A 8 -28.21 -11.36 16.05
C ASN A 8 -29.30 -10.54 15.32
N ALA A 9 -29.47 -10.75 14.02
CA ALA A 9 -30.41 -9.99 13.18
C ALA A 9 -31.89 -10.40 13.41
N ALA A 10 -32.12 -11.52 14.09
CA ALA A 10 -33.41 -11.86 14.67
C ALA A 10 -33.51 -11.08 15.99
N GLY A 11 -34.54 -10.25 16.17
CA GLY A 11 -34.75 -9.41 17.36
C GLY A 11 -35.04 -10.18 18.65
N SER A 12 -34.32 -11.25 18.95
CA SER A 12 -34.30 -11.88 20.27
C SER A 12 -33.22 -11.21 21.11
N ASP A 13 -33.62 -10.54 22.19
CA ASP A 13 -32.75 -10.08 23.29
C ASP A 13 -32.15 -11.26 24.09
N THR A 14 -31.95 -12.43 23.46
CA THR A 14 -31.28 -13.57 24.06
C THR A 14 -29.76 -13.38 23.91
N PRO A 15 -28.98 -13.41 25.00
CA PRO A 15 -27.51 -13.27 24.99
C PRO A 15 -26.77 -14.38 24.20
N GLU A 16 -27.49 -15.37 23.69
CA GLU A 16 -26.95 -16.64 23.21
C GLU A 16 -26.54 -16.60 21.72
N ASP A 17 -27.10 -15.69 20.93
CA ASP A 17 -26.87 -15.64 19.48
C ASP A 17 -25.89 -14.56 19.04
N ALA A 18 -25.10 -14.02 19.98
CA ALA A 18 -24.11 -13.04 19.59
C ALA A 18 -22.92 -13.72 18.89
N ILE A 19 -22.74 -13.49 17.58
CA ILE A 19 -21.55 -13.96 16.85
C ILE A 19 -20.34 -13.22 17.44
N VAL A 20 -19.68 -13.84 18.41
CA VAL A 20 -18.44 -13.34 19.02
C VAL A 20 -17.31 -13.63 18.04
N ILE A 21 -16.95 -12.65 17.24
CA ILE A 21 -15.73 -12.72 16.45
C ILE A 21 -14.58 -12.39 17.41
N ASP A 22 -13.78 -13.40 17.76
CA ASP A 22 -12.58 -13.21 18.55
C ASP A 22 -11.54 -12.48 17.68
N LEU A 23 -11.44 -11.16 17.86
CA LEU A 23 -10.46 -10.36 17.16
C LEU A 23 -9.12 -10.59 17.85
N LYS A 24 -8.23 -11.29 17.14
CA LYS A 24 -6.82 -11.41 17.48
C LYS A 24 -6.19 -10.01 17.67
N GLU A 25 -5.01 -9.97 18.29
CA GLU A 25 -4.41 -8.72 18.76
C GLU A 25 -4.32 -7.63 17.66
N PRO A 26 -4.97 -6.46 17.86
CA PRO A 26 -5.09 -5.42 16.82
C PRO A 26 -3.75 -4.88 16.32
N TRP A 27 -2.74 -4.80 17.18
CA TRP A 27 -1.42 -4.29 16.81
C TRP A 27 -0.67 -5.27 15.88
N ILE A 28 -0.82 -6.58 16.10
CA ILE A 28 -0.28 -7.62 15.21
C ILE A 28 -0.96 -7.51 13.84
N ALA A 29 -2.28 -7.33 13.81
CA ALA A 29 -3.01 -7.13 12.56
C ALA A 29 -2.50 -5.90 11.77
N GLY A 30 -2.20 -4.80 12.47
CA GLY A 30 -1.60 -3.60 11.86
C GLY A 30 -0.21 -3.85 11.26
N ILE A 31 0.69 -4.52 12.00
CA ILE A 31 2.04 -4.86 11.50
C ILE A 31 1.95 -5.82 10.30
N LEU A 32 1.07 -6.81 10.36
CA LEU A 32 0.87 -7.76 9.25
C LEU A 32 0.30 -7.06 8.02
N ALA A 33 -0.68 -6.15 8.19
CA ALA A 33 -1.22 -5.35 7.10
C ALA A 33 -0.17 -4.41 6.49
N TRP A 34 0.76 -3.89 7.29
CA TRP A 34 1.88 -3.12 6.79
C TRP A 34 2.88 -4.00 6.05
N ALA A 35 3.26 -5.16 6.59
CA ALA A 35 4.25 -6.04 5.97
C ALA A 35 3.80 -6.54 4.59
N ILE A 36 2.55 -7.00 4.49
CA ILE A 36 1.93 -7.42 3.24
C ILE A 36 0.51 -6.83 3.19
N PRO A 37 0.18 -6.01 2.17
CA PRO A 37 -1.14 -5.40 2.03
C PRO A 37 -2.27 -6.44 2.16
N GLY A 38 -3.24 -6.20 3.06
CA GLY A 38 -4.39 -7.09 3.27
C GLY A 38 -4.16 -8.29 4.20
N LEU A 39 -2.93 -8.54 4.68
CA LEU A 39 -2.63 -9.69 5.53
C LEU A 39 -3.17 -9.54 6.96
N GLY A 40 -3.29 -8.31 7.46
CA GLY A 40 -3.97 -8.03 8.74
C GLY A 40 -5.44 -8.43 8.76
N HIS A 41 -6.17 -8.21 7.65
CA HIS A 41 -7.57 -8.62 7.52
C HIS A 41 -7.73 -10.13 7.39
N LEU A 42 -6.79 -10.79 6.68
CA LEU A 42 -6.72 -12.25 6.65
C LEU A 42 -6.49 -12.84 8.04
N TYR A 43 -5.60 -12.23 8.84
CA TYR A 43 -5.33 -12.64 10.22
C TYR A 43 -6.54 -12.49 11.14
N GLN A 44 -7.41 -11.50 10.89
CA GLN A 44 -8.68 -11.29 11.59
C GLN A 44 -9.85 -12.16 11.05
N GLY A 45 -9.59 -13.07 10.10
CA GLY A 45 -10.61 -13.94 9.50
C GLY A 45 -11.50 -13.26 8.44
N ARG A 46 -11.19 -12.01 8.05
CA ARG A 46 -11.94 -11.23 7.06
C ARG A 46 -11.33 -11.37 5.67
N THR A 47 -11.45 -12.57 5.10
CA THR A 47 -10.78 -12.95 3.85
C THR A 47 -11.17 -12.09 2.65
N GLY A 48 -12.44 -11.72 2.51
CA GLY A 48 -12.91 -10.88 1.40
C GLY A 48 -12.23 -9.50 1.36
N LYS A 49 -12.17 -8.81 2.50
CA LYS A 49 -11.50 -7.50 2.60
C LYS A 49 -9.99 -7.63 2.39
N GLY A 50 -9.37 -8.62 3.02
CA GLY A 50 -7.93 -8.85 2.88
C GLY A 50 -7.52 -9.11 1.44
N LEU A 51 -8.25 -9.96 0.73
CA LEU A 51 -7.98 -10.27 -0.67
C LEU A 51 -8.19 -9.05 -1.59
N LEU A 52 -9.26 -8.28 -1.38
CA LEU A 52 -9.53 -7.06 -2.13
C LEU A 52 -8.37 -6.06 -1.97
N PHE A 53 -7.93 -5.81 -0.75
CA PHE A 53 -6.82 -4.88 -0.49
C PHE A 53 -5.49 -5.41 -1.05
N PHE A 54 -5.22 -6.71 -0.92
CA PHE A 54 -4.04 -7.32 -1.51
C PHE A 54 -3.98 -7.11 -3.03
N ILE A 55 -5.05 -7.48 -3.75
CA ILE A 55 -5.10 -7.37 -5.21
C ILE A 55 -5.04 -5.90 -5.65
N CYS A 56 -5.81 -5.02 -5.01
CA CYS A 56 -5.87 -3.62 -5.39
C CYS A 56 -4.52 -2.93 -5.15
N ILE A 57 -3.96 -3.03 -3.94
CA ILE A 57 -2.73 -2.32 -3.59
C ILE A 57 -1.53 -2.88 -4.35
N LEU A 58 -1.34 -4.21 -4.34
CA LEU A 58 -0.21 -4.81 -5.07
C LEU A 58 -0.38 -4.69 -6.57
N GLY A 59 -1.60 -4.76 -7.09
CA GLY A 59 -1.89 -4.52 -8.50
C GLY A 59 -1.53 -3.11 -8.92
N THR A 60 -1.99 -2.09 -8.18
CA THR A 60 -1.65 -0.68 -8.44
C THR A 60 -0.15 -0.43 -8.31
N PHE A 61 0.51 -1.01 -7.29
CA PHE A 61 1.95 -0.88 -7.09
C PHE A 61 2.77 -1.54 -8.20
N ALA A 62 2.44 -2.79 -8.57
CA ALA A 62 3.10 -3.53 -9.62
C ALA A 62 2.89 -2.86 -10.99
N TYR A 63 1.69 -2.35 -11.26
CA TYR A 63 1.41 -1.59 -12.47
C TYR A 63 2.23 -0.30 -12.53
N GLY A 64 2.30 0.46 -11.43
CA GLY A 64 3.14 1.65 -11.35
C GLY A 64 4.63 1.35 -11.57
N LEU A 65 5.14 0.26 -10.99
CA LEU A 65 6.50 -0.23 -11.26
C LEU A 65 6.72 -0.59 -12.72
N TYR A 66 5.77 -1.29 -13.34
CA TYR A 66 5.83 -1.68 -14.74
C TYR A 66 5.94 -0.45 -15.67
N LEU A 67 5.10 0.56 -15.46
CA LEU A 67 5.16 1.83 -16.20
C LEU A 67 6.52 2.52 -16.10
N GLY A 68 7.14 2.43 -14.91
CA GLY A 68 8.44 3.01 -14.61
C GLY A 68 9.66 2.15 -14.94
N GLY A 69 9.49 1.01 -15.62
CA GLY A 69 10.56 0.05 -15.87
C GLY A 69 11.24 -0.48 -14.61
N GLY A 70 10.51 -0.50 -13.48
CA GLY A 70 11.00 -0.89 -12.16
C GLY A 70 11.83 0.18 -11.44
N LYS A 71 12.01 1.38 -12.01
CA LYS A 71 12.94 2.41 -11.48
C LYS A 71 12.25 3.57 -10.73
N VAL A 72 10.92 3.56 -10.68
CA VAL A 72 10.10 4.62 -10.04
C VAL A 72 10.05 4.55 -8.52
N VAL A 73 10.47 3.44 -7.93
CA VAL A 73 10.62 3.30 -6.48
C VAL A 73 12.10 3.33 -6.17
N TYR A 74 12.62 4.51 -5.83
CA TYR A 74 13.97 4.67 -5.31
C TYR A 74 14.00 5.74 -4.21
N ALA A 75 14.85 5.52 -3.20
CA ALA A 75 15.13 6.44 -2.11
C ALA A 75 16.41 7.23 -2.38
N ALA A 76 16.30 8.55 -2.42
CA ALA A 76 17.42 9.48 -2.40
C ALA A 76 17.34 10.31 -1.13
N VAL A 77 18.48 10.53 -0.47
CA VAL A 77 18.54 11.27 0.80
C VAL A 77 18.54 12.79 0.57
N PRO A 78 18.12 13.61 1.55
CA PRO A 78 17.95 15.06 1.38
C PRO A 78 19.19 15.82 0.89
N TRP A 79 20.39 15.29 1.14
CA TRP A 79 21.67 15.88 0.74
C TRP A 79 22.21 15.38 -0.60
N GLU A 80 21.46 14.52 -1.30
CA GLU A 80 21.73 14.15 -2.69
C GLU A 80 20.93 15.06 -3.64
N GLN A 81 21.51 15.41 -4.79
CA GLN A 81 20.89 16.26 -5.83
C GLN A 81 19.50 15.79 -6.29
N GLN A 82 19.10 14.57 -5.97
CA GLN A 82 17.90 13.89 -6.46
C GLN A 82 16.95 13.49 -5.33
N PHE A 83 16.85 14.29 -4.26
CA PHE A 83 15.99 13.99 -3.11
C PHE A 83 14.57 13.58 -3.51
N ARG A 84 14.13 12.43 -3.01
CA ARG A 84 12.87 11.79 -3.41
C ARG A 84 11.94 11.59 -2.22
N TRP A 85 11.19 12.64 -1.91
CA TRP A 85 10.20 12.61 -0.82
C TRP A 85 9.05 11.60 -1.08
N GLN A 86 8.78 11.29 -2.34
CA GLN A 86 7.75 10.34 -2.78
C GLN A 86 7.95 8.94 -2.17
N TYR A 87 9.20 8.59 -1.86
CA TYR A 87 9.52 7.31 -1.24
C TYR A 87 8.87 7.13 0.14
N PHE A 88 8.62 8.21 0.89
CA PHE A 88 7.91 8.13 2.17
C PHE A 88 6.48 7.59 1.99
N CYS A 89 5.81 7.97 0.90
CA CYS A 89 4.50 7.41 0.58
C CYS A 89 4.64 5.94 0.14
N GLN A 90 5.63 5.63 -0.70
CA GLN A 90 5.86 4.27 -1.22
C GLN A 90 6.23 3.26 -0.12
N LEU A 91 6.90 3.69 0.95
CA LEU A 91 7.15 2.88 2.16
C LEU A 91 5.86 2.39 2.82
N GLY A 92 4.74 3.08 2.61
CA GLY A 92 3.43 2.64 3.07
C GLY A 92 3.02 1.28 2.50
N VAL A 93 3.51 0.88 1.31
CA VAL A 93 3.23 -0.44 0.70
C VAL A 93 3.85 -1.59 1.50
N GLY A 94 4.87 -1.31 2.32
CA GLY A 94 5.52 -2.31 3.16
C GLY A 94 6.68 -3.02 2.46
N LEU A 95 6.77 -4.33 2.67
CA LEU A 95 7.87 -5.17 2.18
C LEU A 95 8.13 -5.02 0.67
N PRO A 96 7.13 -4.92 -0.23
CA PRO A 96 7.37 -4.76 -1.66
C PRO A 96 8.20 -3.51 -2.04
N ALA A 97 8.21 -2.46 -1.21
CA ALA A 97 8.99 -1.24 -1.44
C ALA A 97 10.38 -1.24 -0.77
N THR A 98 10.69 -2.28 0.02
CA THR A 98 11.97 -2.39 0.74
C THR A 98 13.19 -2.83 -0.09
N PRO A 99 13.07 -3.54 -1.24
CA PRO A 99 14.24 -3.91 -2.05
C PRO A 99 15.13 -2.71 -2.42
N MET A 100 14.54 -1.52 -2.55
CA MET A 100 15.29 -0.27 -2.73
C MET A 100 16.31 0.00 -1.61
N LEU A 101 15.95 -0.17 -0.34
CA LEU A 101 16.88 0.09 0.77
C LEU A 101 18.09 -0.83 0.69
N ILE A 102 17.85 -2.08 0.33
CA ILE A 102 18.91 -3.07 0.12
C ILE A 102 19.74 -2.67 -1.09
N GLN A 103 19.14 -2.32 -2.23
CA GLN A 103 19.88 -1.87 -3.41
C GLN A 103 20.73 -0.63 -3.15
N ARG A 104 20.18 0.35 -2.43
CA ARG A 104 20.91 1.55 -2.00
C ARG A 104 22.13 1.18 -1.17
N HIS A 105 21.95 0.33 -0.16
CA HIS A 105 23.06 -0.12 0.70
C HIS A 105 24.16 -0.80 -0.11
N ARG A 106 23.77 -1.71 -1.02
CA ARG A 106 24.70 -2.42 -1.90
C ARG A 106 25.45 -1.47 -2.83
N MET A 107 24.76 -0.49 -3.41
CA MET A 107 25.42 0.53 -4.24
C MET A 107 26.41 1.40 -3.47
N LEU A 108 26.07 1.79 -2.24
CA LEU A 108 26.99 2.56 -1.39
C LEU A 108 28.24 1.74 -1.01
N ASN A 109 28.11 0.42 -0.91
CA ASN A 109 29.22 -0.49 -0.61
C ASN A 109 29.95 -1.02 -1.86
N ASN A 110 29.62 -0.52 -3.06
CA ASN A 110 30.16 -1.01 -4.35
C ASN A 110 29.92 -2.51 -4.60
N GLU A 111 28.83 -3.06 -4.07
CA GLU A 111 28.39 -4.44 -4.33
C GLU A 111 27.58 -4.55 -5.63
N PRO A 112 27.51 -5.76 -6.23
CA PRO A 112 26.65 -5.99 -7.38
C PRO A 112 25.18 -5.74 -7.03
N LEU A 113 24.39 -5.27 -7.99
CA LEU A 113 22.97 -4.99 -7.77
C LEU A 113 22.16 -6.26 -7.47
N LEU A 114 21.00 -6.11 -6.82
CA LEU A 114 20.08 -7.23 -6.64
C LEU A 114 19.55 -7.68 -8.00
N PHE A 115 19.53 -8.99 -8.22
CA PHE A 115 19.11 -9.62 -9.48
C PHE A 115 19.89 -9.14 -10.72
N GLY A 116 21.08 -8.54 -10.55
CA GLY A 116 21.88 -7.99 -11.66
C GLY A 116 21.18 -6.89 -12.45
N SER A 117 20.10 -6.30 -11.93
CA SER A 117 19.26 -5.33 -12.63
C SER A 117 19.18 -4.01 -11.85
N ASN A 118 18.97 -2.90 -12.56
CA ASN A 118 18.69 -1.58 -11.96
C ASN A 118 17.27 -1.49 -11.36
N PHE A 119 16.68 -2.62 -10.97
CA PHE A 119 15.31 -2.69 -10.45
C PHE A 119 15.22 -2.03 -9.09
N MET A 120 14.54 -0.89 -8.96
CA MET A 120 14.53 -0.09 -7.73
C MET A 120 15.96 0.30 -7.27
N ALA A 121 16.87 0.58 -8.20
CA ALA A 121 18.17 1.15 -7.89
C ALA A 121 18.07 2.68 -7.79
N PRO A 122 18.80 3.34 -6.87
CA PRO A 122 18.98 4.78 -6.93
C PRO A 122 19.73 5.18 -8.22
N PRO A 123 19.38 6.32 -8.85
CA PRO A 123 20.04 6.78 -10.06
C PRO A 123 21.48 7.20 -9.75
N ARG A 124 22.40 6.86 -10.64
CA ARG A 124 23.79 7.34 -10.56
C ARG A 124 23.89 8.80 -10.99
N ASN A 125 24.73 9.55 -10.28
CA ASN A 125 25.11 10.90 -10.66
C ASN A 125 26.29 10.84 -11.62
N GLY A 126 26.12 11.32 -12.84
CA GLY A 126 27.18 11.39 -13.84
C GLY A 126 26.62 11.44 -15.26
N PRO A 127 27.33 12.05 -16.22
CA PRO A 127 26.85 12.13 -17.59
C PRO A 127 26.63 10.74 -18.19
N VAL A 128 25.49 10.54 -18.84
CA VAL A 128 25.14 9.27 -19.50
C VAL A 128 24.81 9.53 -20.95
N GLU A 129 25.47 8.79 -21.84
CA GLU A 129 25.13 8.81 -23.26
C GLU A 129 23.79 8.13 -23.52
N TRP A 130 22.97 8.77 -24.34
CA TRP A 130 21.66 8.30 -24.73
C TRP A 130 21.45 8.51 -26.23
N LYS A 131 20.93 7.48 -26.90
CA LYS A 131 20.52 7.57 -28.29
C LYS A 131 19.02 7.79 -28.34
N ASP A 132 18.59 8.90 -28.93
CA ASP A 132 17.16 9.17 -29.08
C ASP A 132 16.52 8.33 -30.21
N ASP A 133 15.19 8.38 -30.31
CA ASP A 133 14.43 7.67 -31.34
C ASP A 133 14.76 8.16 -32.77
N SER A 134 15.32 9.36 -32.89
CA SER A 134 15.80 9.92 -34.16
C SER A 134 17.19 9.43 -34.55
N GLY A 135 17.84 8.66 -33.66
CA GLY A 135 19.16 8.09 -33.85
C GLY A 135 20.32 9.03 -33.50
N HIS A 136 20.05 10.22 -32.95
CA HIS A 136 21.07 11.14 -32.50
C HIS A 136 21.58 10.78 -31.10
N MET A 137 22.89 10.91 -30.91
CA MET A 137 23.53 10.74 -29.61
C MET A 137 23.43 12.06 -28.83
N THR A 138 22.83 11.98 -27.66
CA THR A 138 22.74 13.08 -26.70
C THR A 138 23.42 12.65 -25.40
N THR A 139 23.96 13.62 -24.66
CA THR A 139 24.51 13.38 -23.33
C THR A 139 23.54 13.92 -22.30
N GLN A 140 22.99 13.03 -21.48
CA GLN A 140 22.13 13.40 -20.36
C GLN A 140 22.99 13.70 -19.13
N PRO A 141 22.58 14.64 -18.27
CA PRO A 141 23.37 15.05 -17.11
C PRO A 141 23.48 13.96 -16.03
N ASN A 142 22.48 13.08 -15.91
CA ASN A 142 22.45 11.96 -14.97
C ASN A 142 21.51 10.84 -15.44
N GLU A 143 21.56 9.68 -14.75
CA GLU A 143 20.68 8.54 -15.07
C GLU A 143 19.20 8.88 -14.90
N LEU A 144 18.84 9.77 -13.97
CA LEU A 144 17.44 10.16 -13.79
C LEU A 144 16.90 10.88 -15.02
N ALA A 145 17.62 11.87 -15.53
CA ALA A 145 17.25 12.60 -16.74
C ALA A 145 17.11 11.66 -17.93
N LYS A 146 18.01 10.67 -18.05
CA LYS A 146 17.87 9.60 -19.03
C LYS A 146 16.55 8.85 -18.87
N TRP A 147 16.19 8.41 -17.66
CA TRP A 147 14.93 7.69 -17.44
C TRP A 147 13.71 8.56 -17.69
N THR A 148 13.76 9.84 -17.34
CA THR A 148 12.66 10.79 -17.62
C THR A 148 12.42 10.94 -19.12
N VAL A 149 13.49 10.98 -19.93
CA VAL A 149 13.38 11.04 -21.39
C VAL A 149 12.94 9.70 -21.98
N GLU A 150 13.51 8.59 -21.50
CA GLU A 150 13.25 7.23 -22.00
C GLU A 150 11.82 6.74 -21.73
N TYR A 151 11.28 7.02 -20.54
CA TYR A 151 9.98 6.52 -20.08
C TYR A 151 8.88 7.59 -20.08
N HIS A 152 9.06 8.71 -20.77
CA HIS A 152 8.06 9.78 -20.84
C HIS A 152 6.64 9.24 -21.13
N PRO A 153 5.53 9.83 -20.62
CA PRO A 153 5.30 10.38 -19.27
C PRO A 153 5.08 9.27 -18.22
N LEU A 154 5.26 8.01 -18.60
CA LEU A 154 5.00 6.82 -17.80
C LEU A 154 5.84 6.77 -16.52
N PHE A 155 7.04 7.36 -16.51
CA PHE A 155 7.87 7.45 -15.30
C PHE A 155 7.20 8.23 -14.17
N GLU A 156 6.65 9.40 -14.46
CA GLU A 156 5.95 10.24 -13.48
C GLU A 156 4.64 9.57 -13.05
N ILE A 157 3.89 9.02 -14.01
CA ILE A 157 2.63 8.31 -13.73
C ILE A 157 2.90 7.08 -12.85
N GLY A 158 3.94 6.29 -13.14
CA GLY A 158 4.34 5.15 -12.33
C GLY A 158 4.72 5.53 -10.90
N THR A 159 5.40 6.67 -10.74
CA THR A 159 5.70 7.25 -9.42
C THR A 159 4.40 7.60 -8.68
N VAL A 160 3.44 8.25 -9.32
CA VAL A 160 2.15 8.59 -8.73
C VAL A 160 1.36 7.33 -8.33
N TYR A 161 1.30 6.31 -9.18
CA TYR A 161 0.60 5.06 -8.88
C TYR A 161 1.18 4.34 -7.65
N THR A 162 2.50 4.27 -7.56
CA THR A 162 3.17 3.63 -6.41
C THR A 162 3.01 4.44 -5.13
N MET A 163 2.96 5.77 -5.20
CA MET A 163 2.62 6.62 -4.05
C MET A 163 1.18 6.40 -3.59
N ILE A 164 0.22 6.39 -4.53
CA ILE A 164 -1.20 6.14 -4.23
C ILE A 164 -1.37 4.77 -3.57
N ALA A 165 -0.72 3.73 -4.10
CA ALA A 165 -0.74 2.40 -3.51
C ALA A 165 -0.24 2.40 -2.05
N GLY A 166 0.84 3.14 -1.77
CA GLY A 166 1.38 3.27 -0.42
C GLY A 166 0.46 4.02 0.55
N LEU A 167 -0.12 5.13 0.11
CA LEU A 167 -1.10 5.88 0.91
C LEU A 167 -2.37 5.08 1.15
N LEU A 168 -2.86 4.33 0.16
CA LEU A 168 -3.98 3.40 0.32
C LEU A 168 -3.67 2.33 1.36
N ASN A 169 -2.46 1.76 1.37
CA ASN A 169 -2.10 0.77 2.37
C ASN A 169 -2.07 1.34 3.79
N VAL A 170 -1.65 2.59 3.97
CA VAL A 170 -1.74 3.28 5.28
C VAL A 170 -3.18 3.34 5.77
N LEU A 171 -4.14 3.66 4.89
CA LEU A 171 -5.56 3.64 5.24
C LEU A 171 -6.05 2.23 5.61
N VAL A 172 -5.59 1.21 4.89
CA VAL A 172 -5.92 -0.19 5.17
C VAL A 172 -5.36 -0.65 6.51
N ILE A 173 -4.15 -0.23 6.88
CA ILE A 173 -3.57 -0.49 8.20
C ILE A 173 -4.44 0.12 9.29
N CYS A 174 -4.89 1.37 9.12
CA CYS A 174 -5.80 2.03 10.05
C CYS A 174 -7.15 1.28 10.17
N ASP A 175 -7.71 0.77 9.06
CA ASP A 175 -8.93 -0.05 9.06
C ASP A 175 -8.71 -1.39 9.79
N ALA A 176 -7.56 -2.04 9.60
CA ALA A 176 -7.20 -3.27 10.30
C ALA A 176 -7.10 -3.05 11.82
N VAL A 177 -6.50 -1.94 12.26
CA VAL A 177 -6.34 -1.61 13.68
C VAL A 177 -7.66 -1.20 14.33
N SER A 178 -8.49 -0.42 13.64
CA SER A 178 -9.73 0.14 14.20
C SER A 178 -10.87 -0.87 14.39
N GLY A 179 -10.79 -2.04 13.74
CA GLY A 179 -11.83 -3.07 13.86
C GLY A 179 -13.06 -2.79 12.98
N PRO A 180 -14.10 -3.63 13.03
CA PRO A 180 -15.25 -3.52 12.13
C PRO A 180 -16.19 -2.39 12.57
N LEU A 181 -16.59 -1.52 11.64
CA LEU A 181 -17.70 -0.60 11.87
C LEU A 181 -18.99 -1.40 12.11
N ILE A 182 -19.51 -1.39 13.34
CA ILE A 182 -20.80 -1.99 13.67
C ILE A 182 -21.88 -0.98 13.33
N LEU A 183 -22.60 -1.24 12.24
CA LEU A 183 -23.85 -0.54 11.94
C LEU A 183 -24.94 -1.12 12.85
N LYS A 184 -25.30 -0.39 13.91
CA LYS A 184 -26.43 -0.77 14.76
C LYS A 184 -27.71 -0.52 13.95
N PRO A 185 -28.56 -1.52 13.67
CA PRO A 185 -29.82 -1.27 12.97
C PRO A 185 -30.67 -0.31 13.82
N GLN A 186 -31.13 0.79 13.22
CA GLN A 186 -32.09 1.66 13.90
C GLN A 186 -33.38 0.88 14.10
N LYS A 187 -33.75 0.68 15.36
CA LYS A 187 -35.05 0.13 15.74
C LYS A 187 -36.12 1.10 15.20
N LYS A 188 -36.86 0.70 14.17
CA LYS A 188 -38.11 1.38 13.82
C LYS A 188 -39.04 1.17 15.00
N GLU A 189 -39.32 2.25 15.72
CA GLU A 189 -40.34 2.29 16.76
C GLU A 189 -41.68 2.15 16.05
N ASN A 190 -42.27 0.94 16.11
CA ASN A 190 -43.65 0.76 15.67
C ASN A 190 -44.52 1.51 16.68
N PRO A 191 -45.43 2.41 16.25
CA PRO A 191 -46.37 3.03 17.17
C PRO A 191 -47.22 1.94 17.82
N ASP A 192 -47.28 1.95 19.15
CA ASP A 192 -48.03 0.98 19.95
C ASP A 192 -49.50 0.94 19.51
N PRO A 193 -50.13 -0.25 19.44
CA PRO A 193 -51.56 -0.34 19.18
C PRO A 193 -52.32 0.25 20.37
N GLU A 194 -53.03 1.35 20.08
CA GLU A 194 -53.95 2.05 20.97
C GLU A 194 -54.86 1.04 21.70
N SER A 195 -54.71 0.94 23.03
CA SER A 195 -55.55 0.07 23.86
C SER A 195 -56.98 0.61 23.85
N PRO A 196 -58.03 -0.23 23.66
CA PRO A 196 -59.40 0.25 23.70
C PRO A 196 -59.76 0.64 25.15
N SER A 197 -60.18 1.89 25.32
CA SER A 197 -60.68 2.42 26.59
C SER A 197 -61.92 1.66 27.06
N PRO A 198 -62.08 1.40 28.37
CA PRO A 198 -63.27 0.77 28.95
C PRO A 198 -64.51 1.67 28.92
#